data_AF-A0A3B9ZYT6-F1
#
_entry.id   AF-A0A3B9ZYT6-F1
#
_cell.length_a   1.000
_cell.length_b   1.000
_cell.length_c   1.000
_cell.angle_alpha   90.00
_cell.angle_beta   90.00
_cell.angle_gamma   90.00
#
_symmetry.space_group_name_H-M   'P 1'
#
loop_
_entity.id
_entity.type
_entity.pdbx_description
1 polymer ?
#
loop_
_entity_poly.entity_id
_entity_poly.type
_entity_poly.pdbx_seq_one_letter_code
_entity_poly.pdbx_strand_id
1 'polypeptide(L)'
;MKGTEKALYCKTRKMYLAVLFVFAYTLAPSPYTLSVGAQERLKVKSEESLFLDLQKTGLGSLSEFEEKKRFLGTVQLEKEKIQKKMLKSIYDSAFEYYRQSNYEEATDLASKILSIDPNFSDAAMLLEAANQLRGGQRAFMSEKLLIEDRFKRSLVLYNEGRIVEAHKKMEEVEKLSPNNIKAKYWIGRMKDDLKQYYFEQGEEAYKARDLKGALDNLYNALFLRPKDTLIVQRIMRVEDDLRQARANEALKAALELYAQGKLKEAYEGLKRVLDIQPADSKANKLLSEVKGEIEQSYISNGKKLYSGRRYNEAIAEWDSARPYSLNIAYLDELVFRARKQMRLETDEKRRRTEETARRVREEEANRKAEEEERKKAEEEAKRRGVSGEDAKARQPQGITEENRLAAQQHYLEGLKYFQNANYDKARDEWTISKQLDPSNSDAGAGLKRIEQILAGGQ
;
A
#
# COMPACT_ATOMS: atom_id res chain seq x y z
N MET A 1 27.68 -40.49 -81.11
CA MET A 1 28.41 -39.77 -82.19
C MET A 1 28.13 -38.28 -81.98
N LYS A 2 29.14 -37.46 -81.64
CA LYS A 2 29.75 -36.43 -82.52
C LYS A 2 28.66 -35.70 -83.36
N GLY A 3 28.40 -34.40 -83.27
CA GLY A 3 29.25 -33.26 -83.01
C GLY A 3 29.01 -32.23 -84.14
N THR A 4 28.87 -30.95 -83.76
CA THR A 4 29.29 -29.71 -84.48
C THR A 4 28.57 -29.23 -85.76
N GLU A 5 28.04 -28.00 -85.67
CA GLU A 5 28.05 -26.87 -86.65
C GLU A 5 27.79 -25.60 -85.79
N LYS A 6 28.65 -24.58 -85.52
CA LYS A 6 29.45 -23.62 -86.31
C LYS A 6 28.66 -22.99 -87.47
N ALA A 7 28.64 -21.68 -87.74
CA ALA A 7 29.12 -20.43 -87.11
C ALA A 7 28.70 -19.23 -88.02
N LEU A 8 28.95 -18.00 -87.56
CA LEU A 8 29.10 -16.71 -88.30
C LEU A 8 27.81 -15.88 -88.58
N TYR A 9 27.75 -14.54 -88.58
CA TYR A 9 28.71 -13.43 -88.85
C TYR A 9 28.16 -12.14 -88.17
N CYS A 10 28.91 -11.42 -87.30
CA CYS A 10 29.56 -10.09 -87.45
C CYS A 10 28.62 -8.86 -87.68
N LYS A 11 28.54 -7.76 -86.91
CA LYS A 11 29.49 -6.78 -86.30
C LYS A 11 29.48 -5.41 -87.04
N THR A 12 29.09 -4.36 -86.31
CA THR A 12 29.52 -2.92 -86.34
C THR A 12 29.29 -1.98 -87.54
N ARG A 13 28.69 -0.80 -87.28
CA ARG A 13 29.26 0.59 -87.32
C ARG A 13 28.12 1.63 -87.29
N LYS A 14 28.00 2.51 -86.28
CA LYS A 14 28.65 3.83 -86.06
C LYS A 14 28.36 4.94 -87.10
N MET A 15 27.63 5.96 -86.63
CA MET A 15 27.98 7.41 -86.57
C MET A 15 27.59 8.41 -87.69
N TYR A 16 27.14 9.58 -87.20
CA TYR A 16 27.21 10.97 -87.74
C TYR A 16 26.16 11.43 -88.77
N LEU A 17 25.63 12.68 -88.84
CA LEU A 17 25.89 13.98 -88.18
C LEU A 17 24.70 14.96 -88.47
N ALA A 18 24.20 15.67 -87.45
CA ALA A 18 23.92 17.12 -87.31
C ALA A 18 23.32 18.02 -88.43
N VAL A 19 22.38 18.90 -88.02
CA VAL A 19 22.26 20.37 -88.31
C VAL A 19 21.35 20.97 -87.18
N LEU A 20 21.84 21.69 -86.16
CA LEU A 20 22.10 23.15 -86.03
C LEU A 20 20.91 24.10 -86.26
N PHE A 21 20.43 24.76 -85.20
CA PHE A 21 20.29 26.22 -85.21
C PHE A 21 20.32 26.82 -83.78
N VAL A 22 21.01 27.95 -83.69
CA VAL A 22 21.47 28.71 -82.54
C VAL A 22 20.50 29.86 -82.26
N PHE A 23 20.26 30.22 -81.00
CA PHE A 23 20.23 31.64 -80.59
C PHE A 23 20.60 31.79 -79.11
N ALA A 24 21.53 32.70 -78.87
CA ALA A 24 22.14 33.06 -77.59
C ALA A 24 21.49 34.35 -77.03
N TYR A 25 21.52 34.56 -75.70
CA TYR A 25 22.23 35.66 -75.02
C TYR A 25 21.85 35.78 -73.51
N THR A 26 22.86 35.60 -72.66
CA THR A 26 23.25 36.36 -71.44
C THR A 26 22.21 36.94 -70.45
N LEU A 27 22.36 36.63 -69.15
CA LEU A 27 22.86 37.56 -68.10
C LEU A 27 22.92 36.88 -66.71
N ALA A 28 23.79 37.43 -65.86
CA ALA A 28 24.42 36.90 -64.66
C ALA A 28 23.50 36.79 -63.39
N PRO A 29 24.00 36.21 -62.28
CA PRO A 29 23.21 35.87 -61.08
C PRO A 29 23.26 36.96 -60.00
N SER A 30 22.26 36.99 -59.12
CA SER A 30 22.37 37.64 -57.80
C SER A 30 21.48 36.94 -56.75
N PRO A 31 21.91 36.84 -55.48
CA PRO A 31 21.34 35.95 -54.47
C PRO A 31 20.48 36.70 -53.45
N TYR A 32 19.27 36.26 -53.14
CA TYR A 32 18.62 36.64 -51.88
C TYR A 32 17.62 35.59 -51.37
N THR A 33 17.82 35.27 -50.09
CA THR A 33 16.84 34.91 -49.05
C THR A 33 16.08 33.58 -49.11
N LEU A 34 16.57 32.68 -48.25
CA LEU A 34 15.83 31.61 -47.58
C LEU A 34 14.51 32.11 -46.96
N SER A 35 13.41 31.48 -47.34
CA SER A 35 12.16 31.46 -46.56
C SER A 35 12.14 30.14 -45.79
N VAL A 36 12.33 30.27 -44.47
CA VAL A 36 12.17 29.21 -43.47
C VAL A 36 10.70 29.16 -43.09
N GLY A 37 10.02 28.06 -43.36
CA GLY A 37 8.65 27.87 -42.89
C GLY A 37 7.91 26.71 -43.56
N ALA A 38 8.35 25.47 -43.32
CA ALA A 38 7.51 24.26 -43.40
C ALA A 38 8.35 23.01 -43.12
N GLN A 39 8.84 22.87 -41.89
CA GLN A 39 9.41 21.60 -41.42
C GLN A 39 9.19 21.45 -39.92
N GLU A 40 7.93 21.59 -39.50
CA GLU A 40 7.48 21.08 -38.20
C GLU A 40 7.35 19.56 -38.24
N ARG A 41 8.50 18.93 -38.01
CA ARG A 41 8.73 17.73 -37.20
C ARG A 41 7.48 16.90 -36.81
N LEU A 42 7.17 15.87 -37.61
CA LEU A 42 6.68 14.60 -37.06
C LEU A 42 7.88 13.79 -36.54
N LYS A 43 8.48 14.25 -35.43
CA LYS A 43 9.38 13.39 -34.66
C LYS A 43 8.49 12.47 -33.83
N VAL A 44 8.66 11.16 -34.01
CA VAL A 44 8.13 10.12 -33.14
C VAL A 44 8.42 10.54 -31.70
N LYS A 45 7.36 10.85 -30.94
CA LYS A 45 7.45 11.16 -29.52
C LYS A 45 8.05 9.95 -28.83
N SER A 46 9.29 10.05 -28.37
CA SER A 46 9.93 9.00 -27.57
C SER A 46 9.11 8.77 -26.31
N GLU A 47 9.14 7.55 -25.77
CA GLU A 47 8.39 7.14 -24.56
C GLU A 47 8.59 8.11 -23.39
N GLU A 48 9.77 8.71 -23.29
CA GLU A 48 10.14 9.74 -22.31
C GLU A 48 9.35 11.06 -22.46
N SER A 49 9.03 11.45 -23.70
CA SER A 49 8.28 12.68 -23.98
C SER A 49 6.77 12.55 -23.71
N LEU A 50 6.23 11.33 -23.80
CA LEU A 50 4.88 11.00 -23.35
C LEU A 50 4.78 10.99 -21.81
N PHE A 51 5.86 10.61 -21.13
CA PHE A 51 5.97 10.61 -19.68
C PHE A 51 5.94 12.03 -19.09
N LEU A 52 6.60 12.99 -19.77
CA LEU A 52 6.68 14.39 -19.35
C LEU A 52 5.37 15.19 -19.51
N ASP A 53 4.55 14.88 -20.53
CA ASP A 53 3.27 15.57 -20.74
C ASP A 53 2.20 15.16 -19.71
N LEU A 54 2.28 13.95 -19.16
CA LEU A 54 1.32 13.43 -18.17
C LEU A 54 1.65 13.83 -16.73
N GLN A 55 2.92 14.11 -16.39
CA GLN A 55 3.29 14.66 -15.09
C GLN A 55 2.64 16.04 -14.82
N LYS A 56 2.28 16.77 -15.88
CA LYS A 56 1.54 18.04 -15.80
C LYS A 56 0.02 17.87 -15.63
N THR A 57 -0.52 16.66 -15.75
CA THR A 57 -1.97 16.38 -15.65
C THR A 57 -2.46 16.02 -14.25
N GLY A 58 -1.66 16.28 -13.20
CA GLY A 58 -2.17 16.39 -11.84
C GLY A 58 -2.69 15.08 -11.22
N LEU A 59 -1.96 13.98 -11.34
CA LEU A 59 -2.16 12.80 -10.51
C LEU A 59 -1.12 12.80 -9.37
N GLY A 60 -1.61 12.96 -8.14
CA GLY A 60 -0.79 12.99 -6.94
C GLY A 60 -0.30 11.61 -6.51
N SER A 61 0.95 11.56 -6.05
CA SER A 61 1.55 10.63 -5.10
C SER A 61 0.95 9.22 -4.97
N LEU A 62 0.85 8.47 -6.06
CA LEU A 62 0.77 7.01 -6.01
C LEU A 62 2.14 6.43 -6.32
N SER A 63 2.45 5.26 -5.76
CA SER A 63 3.78 4.67 -5.87
C SER A 63 4.17 4.49 -7.34
N GLU A 64 5.35 5.02 -7.71
CA GLU A 64 5.94 5.01 -9.06
C GLU A 64 5.89 3.63 -9.75
N PHE A 65 5.85 2.56 -8.96
CA PHE A 65 5.77 1.17 -9.41
C PHE A 65 4.37 0.76 -9.94
N GLU A 66 3.29 1.10 -9.23
CA GLU A 66 1.93 0.75 -9.67
C GLU A 66 1.50 1.54 -10.90
N GLU A 67 1.91 2.80 -10.98
CA GLU A 67 1.68 3.66 -12.16
C GLU A 67 2.44 3.15 -13.38
N LYS A 68 3.72 2.78 -13.22
CA LYS A 68 4.51 2.18 -14.30
C LYS A 68 3.92 0.86 -14.78
N LYS A 69 3.40 0.02 -13.88
CA LYS A 69 2.71 -1.23 -14.26
C LYS A 69 1.42 -0.96 -15.03
N ARG A 70 0.62 0.02 -14.58
CA ARG A 70 -0.59 0.45 -15.29
C ARG A 70 -0.25 1.03 -16.67
N PHE A 71 0.80 1.83 -16.77
CA PHE A 71 1.29 2.41 -18.03
C PHE A 71 1.82 1.34 -19.00
N LEU A 72 2.62 0.39 -18.53
CA LEU A 72 3.06 -0.72 -19.37
C LEU A 72 1.86 -1.54 -19.87
N GLY A 73 0.86 -1.75 -19.01
CA GLY A 73 -0.41 -2.37 -19.40
C GLY A 73 -1.15 -1.59 -20.48
N THR A 74 -1.26 -0.26 -20.36
CA THR A 74 -1.92 0.56 -21.38
C THR A 74 -1.15 0.58 -22.70
N VAL A 75 0.18 0.66 -22.66
CA VAL A 75 1.03 0.60 -23.86
C VAL A 75 0.90 -0.74 -24.56
N GLN A 76 0.88 -1.85 -23.82
CA GLN A 76 0.65 -3.19 -24.39
C GLN A 76 -0.73 -3.28 -25.05
N LEU A 77 -1.78 -2.80 -24.38
CA LEU A 77 -3.14 -2.78 -24.94
C LEU A 77 -3.24 -1.91 -26.20
N GLU A 78 -2.60 -0.74 -26.23
CA GLU A 78 -2.58 0.10 -27.42
C GLU A 78 -1.77 -0.54 -28.56
N LYS A 79 -0.65 -1.19 -28.25
CA LYS A 79 0.11 -1.98 -29.23
C LYS A 79 -0.74 -3.09 -29.84
N GLU A 80 -1.45 -3.86 -29.02
CA GLU A 80 -2.37 -4.90 -29.48
C GLU A 80 -3.51 -4.32 -30.33
N LYS A 81 -4.07 -3.17 -29.95
CA LYS A 81 -5.11 -2.49 -30.76
C LYS A 81 -4.58 -2.06 -32.12
N ILE A 82 -3.38 -1.46 -32.17
CA ILE A 82 -2.75 -1.03 -33.42
C ILE A 82 -2.45 -2.25 -34.29
N GLN A 83 -1.90 -3.32 -33.71
CA GLN A 83 -1.63 -4.57 -34.40
C GLN A 83 -2.91 -5.19 -34.96
N LYS A 84 -4.00 -5.27 -34.16
CA LYS A 84 -5.31 -5.75 -34.63
C LYS A 84 -5.88 -4.92 -35.78
N LYS A 85 -5.77 -3.59 -35.72
CA LYS A 85 -6.20 -2.70 -36.81
C LYS A 85 -5.38 -2.91 -38.08
N MET A 86 -4.06 -3.03 -37.95
CA MET A 86 -3.17 -3.31 -39.08
C MET A 86 -3.47 -4.66 -39.71
N LEU A 87 -3.60 -5.72 -38.90
CA LEU A 87 -3.95 -7.06 -39.38
C LEU A 87 -5.32 -7.09 -40.06
N LYS A 88 -6.30 -6.35 -39.52
CA LYS A 88 -7.61 -6.18 -40.16
C LYS A 88 -7.49 -5.52 -41.53
N SER A 89 -6.70 -4.46 -41.67
CA SER A 89 -6.47 -3.83 -42.97
C SER A 89 -5.84 -4.77 -43.99
N ILE A 90 -4.86 -5.59 -43.57
CA ILE A 90 -4.21 -6.58 -44.44
C ILE A 90 -5.21 -7.68 -44.82
N TYR A 91 -6.06 -8.10 -43.88
CA TYR A 91 -7.13 -9.07 -44.12
C TYR A 91 -8.15 -8.54 -45.14
N ASP A 92 -8.58 -7.29 -45.01
CA ASP A 92 -9.53 -6.68 -45.95
C ASP A 92 -8.96 -6.68 -47.37
N SER A 93 -7.66 -6.37 -47.55
CA SER A 93 -6.98 -6.50 -48.84
C SER A 93 -6.90 -7.94 -49.34
N ALA A 94 -6.56 -8.90 -48.46
CA ALA A 94 -6.54 -10.33 -48.82
C ALA A 94 -7.93 -10.82 -49.27
N PHE A 95 -8.98 -10.33 -48.63
CA PHE A 95 -10.36 -10.64 -48.97
C PHE A 95 -10.78 -10.01 -50.30
N GLU A 96 -10.31 -8.80 -50.63
CA GLU A 96 -10.50 -8.21 -51.95
C GLU A 96 -9.84 -9.04 -53.06
N TYR A 97 -8.60 -9.50 -52.86
CA TYR A 97 -7.95 -10.41 -53.81
C TYR A 97 -8.71 -11.71 -53.99
N TYR A 98 -9.22 -12.28 -52.90
CA TYR A 98 -10.09 -13.45 -52.93
C TYR A 98 -11.36 -13.20 -53.77
N ARG A 99 -12.03 -12.05 -53.59
CA ARG A 99 -13.21 -11.66 -54.38
C ARG A 99 -12.90 -11.43 -55.86
N GLN A 100 -11.67 -11.02 -56.18
CA GLN A 100 -11.18 -10.87 -57.55
C GLN A 100 -10.74 -12.20 -58.18
N SER A 101 -10.96 -13.33 -57.49
CA SER A 101 -10.50 -14.67 -57.88
C SER A 101 -8.98 -14.83 -57.92
N ASN A 102 -8.24 -13.90 -57.31
CA ASN A 102 -6.79 -13.95 -57.25
C ASN A 102 -6.34 -14.70 -55.98
N TYR A 103 -6.46 -16.02 -56.03
CA TYR A 103 -6.30 -16.86 -54.84
C TYR A 103 -4.85 -16.99 -54.37
N GLU A 104 -3.86 -16.84 -55.25
CA GLU A 104 -2.44 -16.96 -54.87
C GLU A 104 -2.04 -15.82 -53.93
N GLU A 105 -2.33 -14.58 -54.29
CA GLU A 105 -2.05 -13.39 -53.51
C GLU A 105 -2.90 -13.33 -52.24
N ALA A 106 -4.14 -13.82 -52.29
CA ALA A 106 -4.97 -13.99 -51.10
C ALA A 106 -4.35 -15.01 -50.11
N THR A 107 -3.80 -16.13 -50.59
CA THR A 107 -3.12 -17.11 -49.74
C THR A 107 -1.83 -16.57 -49.12
N ASP A 108 -1.07 -15.78 -49.88
CA ASP A 108 0.18 -15.16 -49.41
C ASP A 108 -0.09 -14.10 -48.33
N LEU A 109 -1.12 -13.28 -48.50
CA LEU A 109 -1.49 -12.29 -47.48
C LEU A 109 -2.10 -12.95 -46.24
N ALA A 110 -2.93 -13.98 -46.40
CA ALA A 110 -3.51 -14.71 -45.28
C ALA A 110 -2.44 -15.47 -44.45
N SER A 111 -1.45 -16.08 -45.11
CA SER A 111 -0.33 -16.75 -44.43
C SER A 111 0.56 -15.75 -43.68
N LYS A 112 0.79 -14.55 -44.23
CA LYS A 112 1.48 -13.45 -43.53
C LYS A 112 0.73 -13.02 -42.27
N ILE A 113 -0.59 -12.89 -42.32
CA ILE A 113 -1.40 -12.58 -41.12
C ILE A 113 -1.22 -13.64 -40.04
N LEU A 114 -1.29 -14.92 -40.41
CA LEU A 114 -1.15 -16.04 -39.47
C LEU A 114 0.28 -16.17 -38.89
N SER A 115 1.30 -15.72 -39.62
CA SER A 115 2.68 -15.67 -39.10
C SER A 115 2.86 -14.62 -38.00
N ILE A 116 2.03 -13.57 -38.00
CA ILE A 116 2.05 -12.49 -37.01
C ILE A 116 1.11 -12.81 -35.84
N ASP A 117 -0.08 -13.33 -36.14
CA ASP A 117 -1.07 -13.78 -35.17
C ASP A 117 -1.64 -15.15 -35.57
N PRO A 118 -1.10 -16.25 -34.99
CA PRO A 118 -1.61 -17.60 -35.24
C PRO A 118 -3.08 -17.80 -34.85
N ASN A 119 -3.62 -16.96 -33.97
CA ASN A 119 -4.99 -17.05 -33.49
C ASN A 119 -5.99 -16.24 -34.33
N PHE A 120 -5.54 -15.63 -35.44
CA PHE A 120 -6.40 -14.85 -36.32
C PHE A 120 -7.32 -15.74 -37.18
N SER A 121 -8.46 -16.14 -36.59
CA SER A 121 -9.41 -17.10 -37.17
C SER A 121 -9.88 -16.74 -38.59
N ASP A 122 -10.04 -15.45 -38.90
CA ASP A 122 -10.58 -15.01 -40.19
C ASP A 122 -9.60 -15.26 -41.33
N ALA A 123 -8.30 -15.05 -41.09
CA ALA A 123 -7.26 -15.34 -42.07
C ALA A 123 -7.04 -16.85 -42.25
N ALA A 124 -7.17 -17.64 -41.17
CA ALA A 124 -7.13 -19.11 -41.27
C ALA A 124 -8.26 -19.65 -42.17
N MET A 125 -9.48 -19.14 -41.97
CA MET A 125 -10.62 -19.50 -42.80
C MET A 125 -10.42 -19.06 -44.26
N LEU A 126 -9.96 -17.83 -44.50
CA LEU A 126 -9.71 -17.32 -45.84
C LEU A 126 -8.61 -18.13 -46.57
N LEU A 127 -7.54 -18.49 -45.87
CA LEU A 127 -6.47 -19.33 -46.39
C LEU A 127 -6.98 -20.72 -46.78
N GLU A 128 -7.79 -21.36 -45.93
CA GLU A 128 -8.39 -22.66 -46.22
C GLU A 128 -9.29 -22.59 -47.45
N ALA A 129 -10.17 -21.58 -47.52
CA ALA A 129 -11.06 -21.37 -48.66
C ALA A 129 -10.30 -21.09 -49.96
N ALA A 130 -9.28 -20.23 -49.92
CA ALA A 130 -8.47 -19.91 -51.09
C ALA A 130 -7.66 -21.11 -51.59
N ASN A 131 -7.12 -21.93 -50.68
CA ASN A 131 -6.41 -23.17 -51.04
C ASN A 131 -7.34 -24.21 -51.69
N GLN A 132 -8.59 -24.31 -51.25
CA GLN A 132 -9.59 -25.23 -51.84
C GLN A 132 -10.00 -24.81 -53.27
N LEU A 133 -9.86 -23.52 -53.60
CA LEU A 133 -10.22 -22.97 -54.91
C LEU A 133 -9.01 -22.87 -55.87
N ARG A 134 -7.78 -23.01 -55.35
CA ARG A 134 -6.53 -22.94 -56.12
C ARG A 134 -6.45 -24.10 -57.13
N GLY A 135 -6.52 -23.78 -58.43
CA GLY A 135 -6.33 -24.74 -59.53
C GLY A 135 -7.58 -25.20 -60.27
N GLY A 136 -8.78 -24.70 -59.92
CA GLY A 136 -10.03 -25.03 -60.61
C GLY A 136 -10.31 -24.15 -61.83
N GLN A 137 -10.46 -24.74 -63.03
CA GLN A 137 -10.86 -24.02 -64.27
C GLN A 137 -12.25 -23.33 -64.20
N ARG A 138 -12.99 -23.45 -63.07
CA ARG A 138 -14.28 -22.81 -62.82
C ARG A 138 -14.37 -22.24 -61.39
N ALA A 139 -13.37 -21.44 -61.01
CA ALA A 139 -13.25 -20.72 -59.73
C ALA A 139 -14.58 -20.20 -59.14
N PHE A 140 -15.40 -19.51 -59.95
CA PHE A 140 -16.67 -18.95 -59.52
C PHE A 140 -17.73 -20.00 -59.12
N MET A 141 -17.81 -21.11 -59.86
CA MET A 141 -18.76 -22.19 -59.54
C MET A 141 -18.29 -22.98 -58.32
N SER A 142 -16.98 -23.16 -58.16
CA SER A 142 -16.41 -23.81 -56.99
C SER A 142 -16.56 -22.98 -55.71
N GLU A 143 -16.48 -21.65 -55.79
CA GLU A 143 -16.71 -20.77 -54.64
C GLU A 143 -18.16 -20.86 -54.16
N LYS A 144 -19.12 -20.70 -55.07
CA LYS A 144 -20.56 -20.82 -54.73
C LYS A 144 -20.89 -22.20 -54.17
N LEU A 145 -20.32 -23.26 -54.74
CA LEU A 145 -20.50 -24.63 -54.26
C LEU A 145 -19.90 -24.85 -52.86
N LEU A 146 -18.73 -24.28 -52.59
CA LEU A 146 -18.08 -24.34 -51.27
C LEU A 146 -18.93 -23.64 -50.21
N ILE A 147 -19.45 -22.45 -50.52
CA ILE A 147 -20.33 -21.70 -49.63
C ILE A 147 -21.63 -22.47 -49.37
N GLU A 148 -22.23 -23.06 -50.41
CA GLU A 148 -23.42 -23.90 -50.28
C GLU A 148 -23.17 -25.17 -49.46
N ASP A 149 -22.00 -25.80 -49.59
CA ASP A 149 -21.62 -26.96 -48.79
C ASP A 149 -21.42 -26.60 -47.31
N ARG A 150 -20.69 -25.52 -47.01
CA ARG A 150 -20.55 -25.00 -45.63
C ARG A 150 -21.90 -24.63 -45.03
N PHE A 151 -22.77 -24.01 -45.81
CA PHE A 151 -24.14 -23.69 -45.40
C PHE A 151 -24.95 -24.95 -45.09
N LYS A 152 -24.91 -25.99 -45.95
CA LYS A 152 -25.60 -27.26 -45.70
C LYS A 152 -25.06 -27.96 -44.45
N ARG A 153 -23.74 -27.99 -44.24
CA ARG A 153 -23.13 -28.55 -43.03
C ARG A 153 -23.60 -27.85 -41.76
N SER A 154 -23.71 -26.52 -41.78
CA SER A 154 -24.26 -25.76 -40.65
C SER A 154 -25.72 -26.14 -40.36
N LEU A 155 -26.54 -26.35 -41.39
CA LEU A 155 -27.92 -26.82 -41.20
C LEU A 155 -28.00 -28.24 -40.65
N VAL A 156 -27.10 -29.13 -41.05
CA VAL A 156 -27.01 -30.48 -40.49
C VAL A 156 -26.70 -30.40 -38.99
N LEU A 157 -25.68 -29.62 -38.60
CA LEU A 157 -25.32 -29.41 -37.20
C LEU A 157 -26.46 -28.79 -36.38
N TYR A 158 -27.23 -27.90 -36.99
CA TYR A 158 -28.41 -27.31 -36.37
C TYR A 158 -29.52 -28.33 -36.14
N ASN A 159 -29.78 -29.19 -37.14
CA ASN A 159 -30.74 -30.29 -37.01
C ASN A 159 -30.31 -31.35 -35.98
N GLU A 160 -29.00 -31.53 -35.79
CA GLU A 160 -28.43 -32.35 -34.71
C GLU A 160 -28.54 -31.71 -33.32
N GLY A 161 -29.01 -30.46 -33.21
CA GLY A 161 -29.13 -29.72 -31.95
C GLY A 161 -27.83 -29.07 -31.47
N ARG A 162 -26.73 -29.14 -32.24
CA ARG A 162 -25.43 -28.52 -31.90
C ARG A 162 -25.42 -27.05 -32.29
N ILE A 163 -26.26 -26.25 -31.64
CA ILE A 163 -26.56 -24.86 -32.04
C ILE A 163 -25.32 -23.95 -31.99
N VAL A 164 -24.45 -24.11 -31.00
CA VAL A 164 -23.21 -23.31 -30.86
C VAL A 164 -22.30 -23.50 -32.07
N GLU A 165 -22.08 -24.75 -32.48
CA GLU A 165 -21.22 -25.07 -33.61
C GLU A 165 -21.87 -24.71 -34.94
N ALA A 166 -23.18 -24.95 -35.06
CA ALA A 166 -23.97 -24.56 -36.22
C ALA A 166 -23.88 -23.05 -36.45
N HIS A 167 -24.05 -22.24 -35.40
CA HIS A 167 -23.91 -20.78 -35.47
C HIS A 167 -22.51 -20.37 -35.93
N LYS A 168 -21.44 -20.94 -35.33
CA LYS A 168 -20.06 -20.66 -35.74
C LYS A 168 -19.81 -20.98 -37.22
N LYS A 169 -20.31 -22.12 -37.71
CA LYS A 169 -20.20 -22.48 -39.14
C LYS A 169 -21.05 -21.60 -40.05
N MET A 170 -22.17 -21.08 -39.56
CA MET A 170 -22.98 -20.12 -40.31
C MET A 170 -22.33 -18.73 -40.35
N GLU A 171 -21.63 -18.30 -39.29
CA GLU A 171 -20.83 -17.07 -39.29
C GLU A 171 -19.69 -17.13 -40.31
N GLU A 172 -19.05 -18.29 -40.50
CA GLU A 172 -18.07 -18.49 -41.58
C GLU A 172 -18.71 -18.19 -42.96
N VAL A 173 -19.94 -18.65 -43.19
CA VAL A 173 -20.68 -18.40 -44.43
C VAL A 173 -21.02 -16.92 -44.61
N GLU A 174 -21.40 -16.20 -43.54
CA GLU A 174 -21.67 -14.76 -43.60
C GLU A 174 -20.41 -13.95 -43.91
N LYS A 175 -19.27 -14.31 -43.32
CA LYS A 175 -17.98 -13.65 -43.58
C LYS A 175 -17.53 -13.85 -45.03
N LEU A 176 -17.65 -15.07 -45.55
CA LEU A 176 -17.31 -15.39 -46.94
C LEU A 176 -18.31 -14.79 -47.94
N SER A 177 -19.58 -14.65 -47.55
CA SER A 177 -20.64 -14.12 -48.40
C SER A 177 -21.59 -13.17 -47.67
N PRO A 178 -21.19 -11.90 -47.47
CA PRO A 178 -21.99 -10.91 -46.75
C PRO A 178 -23.34 -10.59 -47.42
N ASN A 179 -23.49 -10.91 -48.71
CA ASN A 179 -24.73 -10.66 -49.49
C ASN A 179 -25.68 -11.87 -49.52
N ASN A 180 -25.36 -12.98 -48.85
CA ASN A 180 -26.22 -14.15 -48.80
C ASN A 180 -27.40 -13.92 -47.85
N ILE A 181 -28.57 -13.60 -48.43
CA ILE A 181 -29.82 -13.37 -47.68
C ILE A 181 -30.22 -14.60 -46.85
N LYS A 182 -30.01 -15.82 -47.38
CA LYS A 182 -30.36 -17.07 -46.66
C LYS A 182 -29.49 -17.24 -45.42
N ALA A 183 -28.19 -17.01 -45.52
CA ALA A 183 -27.27 -17.09 -44.38
C ALA A 183 -27.68 -16.11 -43.28
N LYS A 184 -27.97 -14.85 -43.62
CA LYS A 184 -28.44 -13.84 -42.64
C LYS A 184 -29.72 -14.25 -41.93
N TYR A 185 -30.69 -14.78 -42.65
CA TYR A 185 -31.94 -15.28 -42.07
C TYR A 185 -31.67 -16.40 -41.05
N TRP A 186 -30.86 -17.40 -41.42
CA TRP A 186 -30.55 -18.52 -40.54
C TRP A 186 -29.70 -18.11 -39.34
N ILE A 187 -28.76 -17.17 -39.48
CA ILE A 187 -28.01 -16.63 -38.33
C ILE A 187 -28.94 -15.94 -37.34
N GLY A 188 -29.89 -15.13 -37.83
CA GLY A 188 -30.88 -14.49 -36.97
C GLY A 188 -31.66 -15.52 -36.15
N ARG A 189 -32.13 -16.58 -36.80
CA ARG A 189 -32.83 -17.70 -36.15
C ARG A 189 -31.94 -18.45 -35.16
N MET A 190 -30.73 -18.84 -35.58
CA MET A 190 -29.77 -19.53 -34.70
C MET A 190 -29.40 -18.68 -33.48
N LYS A 191 -29.32 -17.35 -33.61
CA LYS A 191 -29.09 -16.44 -32.48
C LYS A 191 -30.26 -16.46 -31.49
N ASP A 192 -31.50 -16.52 -31.98
CA ASP A 192 -32.68 -16.62 -31.12
C ASP A 192 -32.74 -17.96 -30.38
N ASP A 193 -32.43 -19.05 -31.08
CA ASP A 193 -32.36 -20.38 -30.46
C ASP A 193 -31.19 -20.51 -29.48
N LEU A 194 -30.04 -19.92 -29.82
CA LEU A 194 -28.86 -19.91 -28.95
C LEU A 194 -29.09 -19.05 -27.70
N LYS A 195 -29.84 -17.95 -27.83
CA LYS A 195 -30.30 -17.15 -26.68
C LYS A 195 -31.17 -18.00 -25.77
N GLN A 196 -32.12 -18.75 -26.33
CA GLN A 196 -32.97 -19.65 -25.55
C GLN A 196 -32.17 -20.75 -24.86
N TYR A 197 -31.24 -21.37 -25.58
CA TYR A 197 -30.31 -22.37 -25.03
C TYR A 197 -29.53 -21.84 -23.83
N TYR A 198 -28.87 -20.68 -23.97
CA TYR A 198 -28.13 -20.09 -22.86
C TYR A 198 -29.02 -19.65 -21.69
N PHE A 199 -30.23 -19.17 -21.98
CA PHE A 199 -31.19 -18.84 -20.93
C PHE A 199 -31.58 -20.09 -20.11
N GLU A 200 -31.89 -21.20 -20.79
CA GLU A 200 -32.23 -22.47 -20.14
C GLU A 200 -31.05 -23.05 -19.34
N GLN A 201 -29.83 -23.03 -19.90
CA GLN A 201 -28.61 -23.43 -19.19
C GLN A 201 -28.35 -22.55 -17.97
N GLY A 202 -28.63 -21.24 -18.07
CA GLY A 202 -28.56 -20.31 -16.94
C GLY A 202 -29.56 -20.66 -15.84
N GLU A 203 -30.79 -21.03 -16.20
CA GLU A 203 -31.81 -21.50 -15.26
C GLU A 203 -31.45 -22.83 -14.59
N GLU A 204 -30.86 -23.76 -15.33
CA GLU A 204 -30.37 -25.03 -14.79
C GLU A 204 -29.22 -24.82 -13.80
N ALA A 205 -28.24 -24.00 -14.17
CA ALA A 205 -27.13 -23.62 -13.29
C ALA A 205 -27.65 -22.92 -12.01
N TYR A 206 -28.67 -22.06 -12.14
CA TYR A 206 -29.32 -21.43 -10.99
C TYR A 206 -29.98 -22.44 -10.06
N LYS A 207 -30.70 -23.43 -10.61
CA LYS A 207 -31.29 -24.53 -9.82
C LYS A 207 -30.21 -25.37 -9.11
N ALA A 208 -29.07 -25.57 -9.77
CA ALA A 208 -27.90 -26.24 -9.20
C ALA A 208 -27.15 -25.41 -8.14
N ARG A 209 -27.59 -24.17 -7.87
CA ARG A 209 -26.93 -23.16 -7.01
C ARG A 209 -25.57 -22.68 -7.52
N ASP A 210 -25.22 -22.96 -8.76
CA ASP A 210 -24.08 -22.32 -9.41
C ASP A 210 -24.49 -20.94 -9.93
N LEU A 211 -24.47 -19.95 -9.03
CA LEU A 211 -24.87 -18.58 -9.34
C LEU A 211 -23.91 -17.91 -10.34
N LYS A 212 -22.63 -18.32 -10.37
CA LYS A 212 -21.65 -17.76 -11.32
C LYS A 212 -21.90 -18.31 -12.72
N GLY A 213 -22.00 -19.64 -12.85
CA GLY A 213 -22.34 -20.27 -14.13
C GLY A 213 -23.71 -19.83 -14.67
N ALA A 214 -24.67 -19.57 -13.77
CA ALA A 214 -25.96 -18.98 -14.16
C ALA A 214 -25.79 -17.59 -14.77
N LEU A 215 -25.01 -16.70 -14.14
CA LEU A 215 -24.76 -15.36 -14.68
C LEU A 215 -24.01 -15.40 -16.00
N ASP A 216 -22.98 -16.24 -16.13
CA ASP A 216 -22.19 -16.33 -17.36
C ASP A 216 -23.09 -16.71 -18.56
N ASN A 217 -23.97 -17.70 -18.38
CA ASN A 217 -24.92 -18.10 -19.40
C ASN A 217 -25.98 -17.01 -19.67
N LEU A 218 -26.51 -16.34 -18.65
CA LEU A 218 -27.47 -15.25 -18.83
C LEU A 218 -26.83 -14.04 -19.55
N TYR A 219 -25.56 -13.73 -19.28
CA TYR A 219 -24.81 -12.70 -19.99
C TYR A 219 -24.56 -13.07 -21.46
N ASN A 220 -24.27 -14.35 -21.76
CA ASN A 220 -24.20 -14.83 -23.14
C ASN A 220 -25.54 -14.67 -23.87
N ALA A 221 -26.65 -14.96 -23.19
CA ALA A 221 -27.99 -14.73 -23.75
C ALA A 221 -28.27 -13.23 -23.99
N LEU A 222 -27.86 -12.36 -23.05
CA LEU A 222 -27.98 -10.90 -23.19
C LEU A 222 -27.11 -10.36 -24.33
N PHE A 223 -25.91 -10.92 -24.54
CA PHE A 223 -25.03 -10.53 -25.64
C PHE A 223 -25.68 -10.76 -27.02
N LEU A 224 -26.44 -11.85 -27.17
CA LEU A 224 -27.16 -12.16 -28.40
C LEU A 224 -28.33 -11.20 -28.64
N ARG A 225 -29.05 -10.81 -27.59
CA ARG A 225 -30.16 -9.84 -27.64
C ARG A 225 -29.99 -8.75 -26.56
N PRO A 226 -29.24 -7.66 -26.84
CA PRO A 226 -28.81 -6.65 -25.85
C PRO A 226 -29.90 -5.81 -25.14
N LYS A 227 -31.19 -6.16 -25.25
CA LYS A 227 -32.31 -5.40 -24.69
C LYS A 227 -33.46 -6.29 -24.18
N ASP A 228 -33.23 -7.59 -24.02
CA ASP A 228 -34.27 -8.48 -23.52
C ASP A 228 -34.53 -8.23 -22.02
N THR A 229 -35.70 -7.65 -21.71
CA THR A 229 -36.08 -7.27 -20.33
C THR A 229 -36.15 -8.49 -19.42
N LEU A 230 -36.54 -9.66 -19.93
CA LEU A 230 -36.65 -10.87 -19.11
C LEU A 230 -35.27 -11.34 -18.64
N ILE A 231 -34.29 -11.34 -19.54
CA ILE A 231 -32.90 -11.73 -19.23
C ILE A 231 -32.30 -10.77 -18.21
N VAL A 232 -32.50 -9.46 -18.40
CA VAL A 232 -32.02 -8.43 -17.45
C VAL A 232 -32.64 -8.63 -16.06
N GLN A 233 -33.96 -8.81 -15.97
CA GLN A 233 -34.62 -9.08 -14.69
C GLN A 233 -34.08 -10.34 -14.02
N ARG A 234 -33.78 -11.38 -14.81
CA ARG A 234 -33.20 -12.61 -14.28
C ARG A 234 -31.78 -12.40 -13.76
N ILE A 235 -30.92 -11.72 -14.52
CA ILE A 235 -29.58 -11.33 -14.10
C ILE A 235 -29.64 -10.57 -12.78
N MET A 236 -30.51 -9.56 -12.67
CA MET A 236 -30.64 -8.77 -11.43
C MET A 236 -30.99 -9.65 -10.21
N ARG A 237 -31.86 -10.65 -10.38
CA ARG A 237 -32.20 -11.59 -9.29
C ARG A 237 -31.00 -12.46 -8.91
N VAL A 238 -30.34 -13.07 -9.89
CA VAL A 238 -29.18 -13.95 -9.63
C VAL A 238 -28.02 -13.16 -9.03
N GLU A 239 -27.80 -11.92 -9.46
CA GLU A 239 -26.81 -11.02 -8.87
C GLU A 239 -27.13 -10.64 -7.44
N ASP A 240 -28.41 -10.41 -7.13
CA ASP A 240 -28.83 -10.12 -5.76
C ASP A 240 -28.60 -11.33 -4.86
N ASP A 241 -29.00 -12.52 -5.30
CA ASP A 241 -28.74 -13.77 -4.59
C ASP A 241 -27.24 -13.99 -4.38
N LEU A 242 -26.41 -13.66 -5.38
CA LEU A 242 -24.96 -13.76 -5.28
C LEU A 242 -24.37 -12.74 -4.30
N ARG A 243 -24.87 -11.50 -4.30
CA ARG A 243 -24.47 -10.48 -3.31
C ARG A 243 -24.85 -10.93 -1.90
N GLN A 244 -26.07 -11.42 -1.70
CA GLN A 244 -26.54 -11.95 -0.42
C GLN A 244 -25.70 -13.15 0.04
N ALA A 245 -25.39 -14.09 -0.86
CA ALA A 245 -24.53 -15.23 -0.54
C ALA A 245 -23.13 -14.79 -0.08
N ARG A 246 -22.51 -13.84 -0.80
CA ARG A 246 -21.20 -13.27 -0.42
C ARG A 246 -21.26 -12.50 0.90
N ALA A 247 -22.31 -11.72 1.11
CA ALA A 247 -22.53 -11.00 2.37
C ALA A 247 -22.68 -11.98 3.55
N ASN A 248 -23.46 -13.05 3.38
CA ASN A 248 -23.65 -14.10 4.39
C ASN A 248 -22.35 -14.86 4.69
N GLU A 249 -21.56 -15.18 3.66
CA GLU A 249 -20.26 -15.83 3.83
C GLU A 249 -19.27 -14.91 4.57
N ALA A 250 -19.18 -13.64 4.17
CA ALA A 250 -18.36 -12.64 4.85
C ALA A 250 -18.81 -12.41 6.30
N LEU A 251 -20.12 -12.40 6.56
CA LEU A 251 -20.69 -12.29 7.89
C LEU A 251 -20.32 -13.51 8.75
N LYS A 252 -20.43 -14.72 8.20
CA LYS A 252 -20.02 -15.94 8.89
C LYS A 252 -18.53 -15.91 9.25
N ALA A 253 -17.66 -15.52 8.31
CA ALA A 253 -16.24 -15.38 8.57
C ALA A 253 -15.95 -14.32 9.67
N ALA A 254 -16.68 -13.21 9.66
CA ALA A 254 -16.56 -12.17 10.70
C ALA A 254 -17.01 -12.70 12.08
N LEU A 255 -18.09 -13.50 12.13
CA LEU A 255 -18.56 -14.14 13.36
C LEU A 255 -17.56 -15.17 13.91
N GLU A 256 -16.90 -15.92 13.03
CA GLU A 256 -15.83 -16.85 13.45
C GLU A 256 -14.64 -16.11 14.05
N LEU A 257 -14.23 -14.98 13.46
CA LEU A 257 -13.17 -14.12 14.02
C LEU A 257 -13.58 -13.49 15.35
N TYR A 258 -14.85 -13.10 15.48
CA TYR A 258 -15.41 -12.61 16.73
C TYR A 258 -15.39 -13.70 17.82
N ALA A 259 -15.78 -14.93 17.49
CA ALA A 259 -15.71 -16.07 18.40
C ALA A 259 -14.27 -16.42 18.83
N GLN A 260 -13.28 -16.14 17.98
CA GLN A 260 -11.84 -16.28 18.31
C GLN A 260 -11.30 -15.13 19.18
N GLY A 261 -12.11 -14.11 19.48
CA GLY A 261 -11.70 -12.91 20.24
C GLY A 261 -10.89 -11.91 19.43
N LYS A 262 -10.78 -12.09 18.10
CA LYS A 262 -10.05 -11.16 17.21
C LYS A 262 -10.92 -9.99 16.80
N LEU A 263 -11.22 -9.11 17.75
CA LEU A 263 -12.20 -8.03 17.59
C LEU A 263 -11.91 -7.08 16.41
N LYS A 264 -10.63 -6.73 16.18
CA LYS A 264 -10.25 -5.83 15.07
C LYS A 264 -10.48 -6.45 13.69
N GLU A 265 -10.13 -7.72 13.52
CA GLU A 265 -10.34 -8.43 12.26
C GLU A 265 -11.84 -8.68 12.01
N ALA A 266 -12.59 -8.98 13.08
CA ALA A 266 -14.05 -9.08 13.03
C ALA A 266 -14.71 -7.75 12.63
N TYR A 267 -14.22 -6.62 13.15
CA TYR A 267 -14.69 -5.28 12.78
C TYR A 267 -14.52 -4.99 11.28
N GLU A 268 -13.33 -5.24 10.73
CA GLU A 268 -13.07 -5.08 9.28
C GLU A 268 -13.88 -6.09 8.44
N GLY A 269 -14.09 -7.30 8.96
CA GLY A 269 -14.99 -8.30 8.36
C GLY A 269 -16.43 -7.78 8.24
N LEU A 270 -16.98 -7.23 9.33
CA LEU A 270 -18.33 -6.67 9.36
C LEU A 270 -18.46 -5.41 8.48
N LYS A 271 -17.42 -4.58 8.40
CA LYS A 271 -17.39 -3.44 7.48
C LYS A 271 -17.50 -3.89 6.02
N ARG A 272 -16.78 -4.95 5.63
CA ARG A 272 -16.90 -5.54 4.27
C ARG A 272 -18.32 -6.06 3.99
N VAL A 273 -19.02 -6.60 4.99
CA VAL A 273 -20.42 -7.00 4.84
C VAL A 273 -21.30 -5.79 4.50
N LEU A 274 -21.10 -4.68 5.21
CA LEU A 274 -21.84 -3.43 4.98
C LEU A 274 -21.48 -2.76 3.64
N ASP A 275 -20.24 -2.92 3.16
CA ASP A 275 -19.85 -2.46 1.82
C ASP A 275 -20.61 -3.25 0.72
N ILE A 276 -20.92 -4.53 0.96
CA ILE A 276 -21.71 -5.37 0.03
C ILE A 276 -23.20 -5.07 0.17
N GLN A 277 -23.70 -4.98 1.41
CA GLN A 277 -25.11 -4.75 1.73
C GLN A 277 -25.25 -3.65 2.80
N PRO A 278 -25.36 -2.37 2.38
CA PRO A 278 -25.42 -1.24 3.31
C PRO A 278 -26.61 -1.28 4.28
N ALA A 279 -27.69 -1.95 3.89
CA ALA A 279 -28.93 -2.04 4.66
C ALA A 279 -29.03 -3.28 5.56
N ASP A 280 -27.95 -4.05 5.76
CA ASP A 280 -28.00 -5.21 6.66
C ASP A 280 -28.09 -4.76 8.13
N SER A 281 -29.29 -4.91 8.70
CA SER A 281 -29.57 -4.59 10.10
C SER A 281 -28.78 -5.46 11.10
N LYS A 282 -28.46 -6.72 10.76
CA LYS A 282 -27.74 -7.63 11.65
C LYS A 282 -26.28 -7.25 11.73
N ALA A 283 -25.64 -7.04 10.58
CA ALA A 283 -24.25 -6.58 10.51
C ALA A 283 -24.06 -5.24 11.22
N ASN A 284 -24.99 -4.28 11.08
CA ASN A 284 -24.92 -2.99 11.77
C ASN A 284 -25.01 -3.10 13.31
N LYS A 285 -25.87 -3.97 13.83
CA LYS A 285 -25.97 -4.23 15.27
C LYS A 285 -24.67 -4.86 15.81
N LEU A 286 -24.20 -5.92 15.16
CA LEU A 286 -22.94 -6.59 15.52
C LEU A 286 -21.75 -5.63 15.43
N LEU A 287 -21.69 -4.77 14.42
CA LEU A 287 -20.63 -3.77 14.27
C LEU A 287 -20.62 -2.82 15.48
N SER A 288 -21.79 -2.40 15.96
CA SER A 288 -21.93 -1.51 17.12
C SER A 288 -21.49 -2.21 18.41
N GLU A 289 -21.84 -3.48 18.58
CA GLU A 289 -21.41 -4.31 19.72
C GLU A 289 -19.89 -4.50 19.73
N VAL A 290 -19.31 -4.92 18.60
CA VAL A 290 -17.86 -5.09 18.45
C VAL A 290 -17.11 -3.78 18.67
N LYS A 291 -17.62 -2.65 18.15
CA LYS A 291 -17.07 -1.31 18.42
C LYS A 291 -17.03 -1.00 19.92
N GLY A 292 -18.12 -1.26 20.62
CA GLY A 292 -18.21 -1.05 22.07
C GLY A 292 -17.24 -1.92 22.86
N GLU A 293 -17.09 -3.20 22.50
CA GLU A 293 -16.13 -4.09 23.16
C GLU A 293 -14.67 -3.67 22.93
N ILE A 294 -14.34 -3.25 21.70
CA ILE A 294 -13.02 -2.70 21.37
C ILE A 294 -12.75 -1.45 22.22
N GLU A 295 -13.70 -0.52 22.26
CA GLU A 295 -13.62 0.70 23.07
C GLU A 295 -13.40 0.37 24.56
N GLN A 296 -14.18 -0.56 25.13
CA GLN A 296 -14.05 -0.96 26.53
C GLN A 296 -12.68 -1.58 26.83
N SER A 297 -12.15 -2.42 25.93
CA SER A 297 -10.82 -3.01 26.06
C SER A 297 -9.73 -1.93 26.13
N TYR A 298 -9.74 -0.98 25.19
CA TYR A 298 -8.81 0.15 25.17
C TYR A 298 -8.93 1.05 26.40
N ILE A 299 -10.16 1.37 26.83
CA ILE A 299 -10.39 2.16 28.04
C ILE A 299 -9.85 1.43 29.27
N SER A 300 -10.06 0.11 29.38
CA SER A 300 -9.59 -0.69 30.51
C SER A 300 -8.06 -0.74 30.58
N ASN A 301 -7.39 -0.89 29.44
CA ASN A 301 -5.93 -0.89 29.34
C ASN A 301 -5.35 0.49 29.64
N GLY A 302 -5.95 1.56 29.08
CA GLY A 302 -5.56 2.93 29.38
C GLY A 302 -5.74 3.28 30.86
N LYS A 303 -6.80 2.80 31.52
CA LYS A 303 -6.99 2.95 32.98
C LYS A 303 -5.91 2.23 33.78
N LYS A 304 -5.49 1.02 33.38
CA LYS A 304 -4.37 0.29 34.01
C LYS A 304 -3.06 1.08 33.86
N LEU A 305 -2.74 1.56 32.67
CA LEU A 305 -1.53 2.37 32.41
C LEU A 305 -1.55 3.70 33.18
N TYR A 306 -2.72 4.33 33.26
CA TYR A 306 -2.95 5.53 34.05
C TYR A 306 -2.67 5.30 35.54
N SER A 307 -3.13 4.17 36.10
CA SER A 307 -2.83 3.78 37.48
C SER A 307 -1.34 3.52 37.71
N GLY A 308 -0.63 3.06 36.69
CA GLY A 308 0.84 2.89 36.69
C GLY A 308 1.64 4.17 36.43
N ARG A 309 1.00 5.36 36.44
CA ARG A 309 1.59 6.67 36.11
C ARG A 309 2.21 6.77 34.70
N ARG A 310 1.89 5.85 33.80
CA ARG A 310 2.34 5.87 32.40
C ARG A 310 1.34 6.67 31.56
N TYR A 311 1.27 7.99 31.79
CA TYR A 311 0.24 8.85 31.21
C TYR A 311 0.28 8.93 29.67
N ASN A 312 1.47 8.98 29.06
CA ASN A 312 1.60 9.07 27.61
C ASN A 312 1.04 7.84 26.89
N GLU A 313 1.30 6.66 27.44
CA GLU A 313 0.80 5.40 26.87
C GLU A 313 -0.70 5.24 27.12
N ALA A 314 -1.20 5.67 28.29
CA ALA A 314 -2.63 5.71 28.55
C ALA A 314 -3.38 6.61 27.56
N ILE A 315 -2.83 7.79 27.25
CA ILE A 315 -3.39 8.70 26.25
C ILE A 315 -3.39 8.06 24.85
N ALA A 316 -2.30 7.39 24.46
CA ALA A 316 -2.22 6.71 23.17
C ALA A 316 -3.25 5.57 23.01
N GLU A 317 -3.50 4.79 24.06
CA GLU A 317 -4.54 3.76 24.07
C GLU A 317 -5.95 4.36 23.96
N TRP A 318 -6.23 5.48 24.65
CA TRP A 318 -7.51 6.18 24.52
C TRP A 318 -7.69 6.86 23.16
N ASP A 319 -6.63 7.41 22.58
CA ASP A 319 -6.66 7.97 21.23
C ASP A 319 -6.90 6.87 20.17
N SER A 320 -6.37 5.66 20.39
CA SER A 320 -6.62 4.48 19.55
C SER A 320 -8.08 3.99 19.60
N ALA A 321 -8.82 4.34 20.66
CA ALA A 321 -10.24 3.99 20.80
C ALA A 321 -11.19 4.92 20.03
N ARG A 322 -10.74 6.14 19.67
CA ARG A 322 -11.55 7.16 18.98
C ARG A 322 -12.31 6.66 17.74
N PRO A 323 -11.71 5.92 16.78
CA PRO A 323 -12.42 5.48 15.58
C PRO A 323 -13.53 4.44 15.86
N TYR A 324 -13.50 3.81 17.04
CA TYR A 324 -14.47 2.81 17.46
C TYR A 324 -15.53 3.39 18.41
N SER A 325 -15.23 4.51 19.08
CA SER A 325 -16.10 5.08 20.11
C SER A 325 -17.40 5.68 19.56
N LEU A 326 -18.51 5.43 20.25
CA LEU A 326 -19.75 6.20 20.07
C LEU A 326 -19.74 7.51 20.84
N ASN A 327 -18.96 7.62 21.93
CA ASN A 327 -18.89 8.80 22.79
C ASN A 327 -17.46 9.36 22.89
N ILE A 328 -17.09 10.18 21.91
CA ILE A 328 -15.78 10.83 21.83
C ILE A 328 -15.53 11.76 23.03
N ALA A 329 -16.58 12.40 23.57
CA ALA A 329 -16.46 13.35 24.67
C ALA A 329 -15.94 12.69 25.97
N TYR A 330 -16.34 11.44 26.23
CA TYR A 330 -15.85 10.70 27.39
C TYR A 330 -14.34 10.40 27.30
N LEU A 331 -13.86 10.04 26.11
CA LEU A 331 -12.43 9.82 25.86
C LEU A 331 -11.63 11.13 26.01
N ASP A 332 -12.15 12.24 25.50
CA ASP A 332 -11.51 13.55 25.65
C ASP A 332 -11.38 13.97 27.11
N GLU A 333 -12.40 13.69 27.92
CA GLU A 333 -12.34 13.97 29.36
C GLU A 333 -11.24 13.14 30.05
N LEU A 334 -11.12 11.85 29.71
CA LEU A 334 -10.05 10.99 30.22
C LEU A 334 -8.66 11.51 29.83
N VAL A 335 -8.47 11.84 28.56
CA VAL A 335 -7.21 12.40 28.04
C VAL A 335 -6.88 13.73 28.72
N PHE A 336 -7.87 14.61 28.90
CA PHE A 336 -7.70 15.88 29.59
C PHE A 336 -7.24 15.70 31.04
N ARG A 337 -7.90 14.80 31.79
CA ARG A 337 -7.53 14.49 33.17
C ARG A 337 -6.10 13.95 33.26
N ALA A 338 -5.69 13.06 32.36
CA ALA A 338 -4.32 12.54 32.32
C ALA A 338 -3.27 13.59 31.97
N ARG A 339 -3.55 14.45 30.98
CA ARG A 339 -2.65 15.57 30.65
C ARG A 339 -2.51 16.55 31.82
N LYS A 340 -3.60 16.82 32.54
CA LYS A 340 -3.57 17.69 33.72
C LYS A 340 -2.69 17.09 34.83
N GLN A 341 -2.86 15.80 35.15
CA GLN A 341 -2.04 15.16 36.17
C GLN A 341 -0.57 15.08 35.78
N MET A 342 -0.28 14.77 34.52
CA MET A 342 1.09 14.78 34.00
C MET A 342 1.74 16.16 34.16
N ARG A 343 1.04 17.25 33.81
CA ARG A 343 1.56 18.61 33.98
C ARG A 343 1.89 18.91 35.43
N LEU A 344 0.97 18.60 36.35
CA LEU A 344 1.17 18.80 37.79
C LEU A 344 2.40 18.04 38.30
N GLU A 345 2.54 16.75 37.99
CA GLU A 345 3.70 15.96 38.41
C GLU A 345 5.02 16.46 37.78
N THR A 346 4.99 16.88 36.51
CA THR A 346 6.18 17.44 35.84
C THR A 346 6.60 18.80 36.42
N ASP A 347 5.63 19.67 36.75
CA ASP A 347 5.89 20.96 37.38
C ASP A 347 6.40 20.77 38.82
N GLU A 348 5.84 19.83 39.58
CA GLU A 348 6.35 19.48 40.91
C GLU A 348 7.78 18.92 40.84
N LYS A 349 8.06 18.03 39.88
CA LYS A 349 9.41 17.51 39.67
C LYS A 349 10.37 18.62 39.27
N ARG A 350 9.97 19.53 38.39
CA ARG A 350 10.77 20.70 37.98
C ARG A 350 11.08 21.57 39.20
N ARG A 351 10.08 21.90 40.02
CA ARG A 351 10.26 22.67 41.26
C ARG A 351 11.22 21.98 42.22
N ARG A 352 11.08 20.67 42.45
CA ARG A 352 12.02 19.90 43.30
C ARG A 352 13.45 19.92 42.74
N THR A 353 13.62 19.73 41.42
CA THR A 353 14.95 19.78 40.80
C THR A 353 15.57 21.17 40.86
N GLU A 354 14.76 22.22 40.69
CA GLU A 354 15.20 23.61 40.82
C GLU A 354 15.59 23.94 42.26
N GLU A 355 14.81 23.49 43.25
CA GLU A 355 15.15 23.63 44.67
C GLU A 355 16.44 22.90 45.03
N THR A 356 16.61 21.65 44.57
CA THR A 356 17.88 20.92 44.79
C THR A 356 19.05 21.61 44.08
N ALA A 357 18.85 22.13 42.86
CA ALA A 357 19.89 22.85 42.14
C ALA A 357 20.23 24.19 42.82
N ARG A 358 19.25 24.88 43.41
CA ARG A 358 19.49 26.08 44.23
C ARG A 358 20.32 25.75 45.45
N ARG A 359 19.96 24.69 46.20
CA ARG A 359 20.74 24.24 47.37
C ARG A 359 22.18 23.88 47.00
N VAL A 360 22.39 23.13 45.92
CA VAL A 360 23.74 22.79 45.44
C VAL A 360 24.53 24.05 45.03
N ARG A 361 23.89 25.01 44.34
CA ARG A 361 24.54 26.28 43.97
C ARG A 361 24.89 27.14 45.19
N GLU A 362 24.02 27.19 46.19
CA GLU A 362 24.27 27.89 47.46
C GLU A 362 25.44 27.23 48.21
N GLU A 363 25.48 25.91 48.29
CA GLU A 363 26.60 25.16 48.89
C GLU A 363 27.93 25.38 48.13
N GLU A 364 27.91 25.35 46.78
CA GLU A 364 29.09 25.65 45.97
C GLU A 364 29.55 27.11 46.11
N ALA A 365 28.62 28.07 46.22
CA ALA A 365 28.94 29.47 46.44
C ALA A 365 29.58 29.68 47.83
N ASN A 366 29.03 29.02 48.86
CA ASN A 366 29.60 29.05 50.21
C ASN A 366 31.01 28.44 50.24
N ARG A 367 31.23 27.31 49.57
CA ARG A 367 32.57 26.70 49.45
C ARG A 367 33.58 27.62 48.75
N LYS A 368 33.17 28.30 47.68
CA LYS A 368 34.03 29.27 46.98
C LYS A 368 34.35 30.49 47.84
N ALA A 369 33.36 31.00 48.58
CA ALA A 369 33.56 32.10 49.52
C ALA A 369 34.53 31.71 50.65
N GLU A 370 34.38 30.51 51.22
CA GLU A 370 35.30 29.98 52.23
C GLU A 370 36.73 29.81 51.69
N GLU A 371 36.88 29.31 50.45
CA GLU A 371 38.20 29.22 49.80
C GLU A 371 38.81 30.59 49.50
N GLU A 372 38.02 31.58 49.07
CA GLU A 372 38.48 32.96 48.87
C GLU A 372 38.87 33.64 50.18
N GLU A 373 38.11 33.44 51.26
CA GLU A 373 38.46 33.92 52.60
C GLU A 373 39.74 33.27 53.11
N ARG A 374 39.91 31.97 52.91
CA ARG A 374 41.18 31.29 53.24
C ARG A 374 42.36 31.86 52.46
N LYS A 375 42.20 32.15 51.16
CA LYS A 375 43.26 32.80 50.36
C LYS A 375 43.56 34.21 50.83
N LYS A 376 42.54 35.02 51.13
CA LYS A 376 42.71 36.37 51.69
C LYS A 376 43.40 36.33 53.05
N ALA A 377 43.03 35.40 53.92
CA ALA A 377 43.68 35.20 55.22
C ALA A 377 45.13 34.74 55.07
N GLU A 378 45.44 33.87 54.11
CA GLU A 378 46.81 33.45 53.80
C GLU A 378 47.65 34.60 53.20
N GLU A 379 47.07 35.43 52.33
CA GLU A 379 47.72 36.62 51.79
C GLU A 379 47.91 37.71 52.86
N GLU A 380 46.96 37.90 53.77
CA GLU A 380 47.09 38.83 54.90
C GLU A 380 48.13 38.33 55.92
N ALA A 381 48.19 37.02 56.18
CA ALA A 381 49.25 36.40 56.97
C ALA A 381 50.64 36.59 56.31
N LYS A 382 50.72 36.50 54.98
CA LYS A 382 51.95 36.79 54.21
C LYS A 382 52.32 38.28 54.22
N ARG A 383 51.35 39.19 54.24
CA ARG A 383 51.58 40.66 54.33
C ARG A 383 51.96 41.14 55.74
N ARG A 384 51.53 40.45 56.81
CA ARG A 384 51.84 40.83 58.20
C ARG A 384 53.21 40.39 58.71
N GLY A 385 53.98 39.60 57.96
CA GLY A 385 55.39 39.31 58.29
C GLY A 385 55.61 38.88 59.75
N VAL A 386 55.04 37.75 60.16
CA VAL A 386 55.32 37.14 61.47
C VAL A 386 55.84 35.73 61.26
N SER A 387 57.16 35.58 61.42
CA SER A 387 57.83 34.30 61.62
C SER A 387 57.74 33.92 63.10
N GLY A 388 57.12 32.76 63.36
CA GLY A 388 57.43 31.81 64.43
C GLY A 388 57.53 32.30 65.87
N GLU A 389 56.73 31.68 66.73
CA GLU A 389 56.89 31.63 68.20
C GLU A 389 56.42 32.89 68.95
N ASP A 390 55.10 33.07 69.05
CA ASP A 390 54.40 33.48 70.28
C ASP A 390 52.92 33.77 70.00
N ALA A 391 52.14 32.71 69.80
CA ALA A 391 50.67 32.75 69.85
C ALA A 391 50.08 31.37 70.27
N LYS A 392 50.79 30.64 71.14
CA LYS A 392 50.28 29.49 71.89
C LYS A 392 50.06 29.89 73.36
N ALA A 393 49.23 30.91 73.58
CA ALA A 393 48.81 31.29 74.92
C ALA A 393 47.35 31.75 74.87
N ARG A 394 46.46 30.75 74.98
CA ARG A 394 45.03 30.75 75.33
C ARG A 394 44.26 29.72 74.48
N GLN A 395 44.70 28.46 74.54
CA GLN A 395 43.79 27.33 74.33
C GLN A 395 43.27 26.91 75.71
N PRO A 396 41.96 26.96 76.00
CA PRO A 396 41.42 26.30 77.18
C PRO A 396 41.69 24.80 76.97
N GLN A 397 42.24 24.12 77.99
CA GLN A 397 42.66 22.72 77.98
C GLN A 397 41.77 21.84 77.07
N GLY A 398 42.22 21.69 75.83
CA GLY A 398 41.51 20.97 74.79
C GLY A 398 41.74 19.49 75.04
N ILE A 399 40.65 18.79 75.31
CA ILE A 399 40.56 17.33 75.34
C ILE A 399 41.36 16.77 74.15
N THR A 400 42.36 15.93 74.43
CA THR A 400 43.14 15.23 73.40
C THR A 400 42.20 14.50 72.45
N GLU A 401 42.50 14.45 71.14
CA GLU A 401 41.63 13.77 70.17
C GLU A 401 41.34 12.31 70.55
N GLU A 402 42.30 11.67 71.22
CA GLU A 402 42.15 10.34 71.81
C GLU A 402 41.07 10.27 72.90
N ASN A 403 40.99 11.27 73.78
CA ASN A 403 39.95 11.36 74.81
C ASN A 403 38.56 11.63 74.18
N ARG A 404 38.48 12.35 73.06
CA ARG A 404 37.21 12.58 72.33
C ARG A 404 36.71 11.29 71.68
N LEU A 405 37.60 10.51 71.07
CA LEU A 405 37.25 9.20 70.50
C LEU A 405 36.83 8.21 71.57
N ALA A 406 37.56 8.14 72.69
CA ALA A 406 37.19 7.32 73.83
C ALA A 406 35.83 7.75 74.42
N ALA A 407 35.59 9.05 74.56
CA ALA A 407 34.30 9.58 75.03
C ALA A 407 33.13 9.18 74.10
N GLN A 408 33.32 9.19 72.78
CA GLN A 408 32.31 8.72 71.82
C GLN A 408 32.04 7.22 71.93
N GLN A 409 33.08 6.40 72.15
CA GLN A 409 32.93 4.96 72.36
C GLN A 409 32.11 4.66 73.62
N HIS A 410 32.46 5.26 74.76
CA HIS A 410 31.71 5.11 76.01
C HIS A 410 30.27 5.63 75.89
N TYR A 411 30.03 6.68 75.10
CA TYR A 411 28.66 7.17 74.83
C TYR A 411 27.81 6.14 74.08
N LEU A 412 28.37 5.51 73.04
CA LEU A 412 27.70 4.47 72.26
C LEU A 412 27.45 3.20 73.08
N GLU A 413 28.38 2.83 73.97
CA GLU A 413 28.19 1.70 74.88
C GLU A 413 27.11 1.98 75.93
N GLY A 414 27.09 3.18 76.51
CA GLY A 414 26.00 3.62 77.39
C GLY A 414 24.64 3.60 76.69
N LEU A 415 24.57 3.94 75.40
CA LEU A 415 23.33 3.85 74.61
C LEU A 415 22.85 2.40 74.44
N LYS A 416 23.75 1.44 74.26
CA LYS A 416 23.40 0.00 74.21
C LYS A 416 22.83 -0.48 75.54
N TYR A 417 23.45 -0.10 76.66
CA TYR A 417 22.94 -0.46 77.99
C TYR A 417 21.60 0.20 78.31
N PHE A 418 21.40 1.45 77.86
CA PHE A 418 20.13 2.16 78.00
C PHE A 418 18.99 1.48 77.23
N GLN A 419 19.25 1.02 75.99
CA GLN A 419 18.27 0.25 75.21
C GLN A 419 17.92 -1.10 75.85
N ASN A 420 18.88 -1.72 76.55
CA ASN A 420 18.68 -2.97 77.27
C ASN A 420 18.10 -2.76 78.70
N ALA A 421 17.58 -1.56 79.01
CA ALA A 421 17.01 -1.16 80.30
C ALA A 421 17.96 -1.32 81.51
N ASN A 422 19.27 -1.41 81.28
CA ASN A 422 20.28 -1.47 82.34
C ASN A 422 20.77 -0.06 82.66
N TYR A 423 19.97 0.67 83.42
CA TYR A 423 20.18 2.10 83.69
C TYR A 423 21.41 2.39 84.57
N ASP A 424 21.76 1.50 85.48
CA ASP A 424 22.94 1.66 86.34
C ASP A 424 24.23 1.63 85.52
N LYS A 425 24.39 0.63 84.65
CA LYS A 425 25.55 0.54 83.75
C LYS A 425 25.58 1.65 82.71
N ALA A 426 24.41 2.04 82.18
CA ALA A 426 24.32 3.15 81.23
C ALA A 426 24.74 4.49 81.87
N ARG A 427 24.40 4.70 83.15
CA ARG A 427 24.83 5.88 83.92
C ARG A 427 26.34 5.90 84.10
N ASP A 428 26.94 4.76 84.44
CA ASP A 428 28.38 4.68 84.70
C ASP A 428 29.18 4.97 83.40
N GLU A 429 28.79 4.37 82.27
CA GLU A 429 29.44 4.62 80.96
C GLU A 429 29.29 6.08 80.49
N TRP A 430 28.12 6.69 80.66
CA TRP A 430 27.90 8.10 80.32
C TRP A 430 28.60 9.07 81.28
N THR A 431 28.85 8.65 82.52
CA THR A 431 29.67 9.42 83.46
C THR A 431 31.14 9.42 83.03
N ILE A 432 31.66 8.27 82.58
CA ILE A 432 33.03 8.16 82.03
C ILE A 432 33.15 9.01 80.76
N SER A 433 32.18 8.92 79.85
CA SER A 433 32.15 9.75 78.63
C SER A 433 32.21 11.25 78.94
N LYS A 434 31.48 11.71 79.96
CA LYS A 434 31.47 13.11 80.41
C LYS A 434 32.75 13.53 81.15
N GLN A 435 33.44 12.61 81.82
CA GLN A 435 34.74 12.88 82.45
C GLN A 435 35.84 13.03 81.39
N LEU A 436 35.78 12.24 80.32
CA LEU A 436 36.72 12.28 79.21
C LEU A 436 36.49 13.49 78.29
N ASP A 437 35.23 13.85 78.04
CA ASP A 437 34.84 15.04 77.29
C ASP A 437 33.73 15.82 78.00
N PRO A 438 34.08 16.82 78.84
CA PRO A 438 33.12 17.70 79.48
C PRO A 438 32.27 18.53 78.51
N SER A 439 32.66 18.64 77.23
CA SER A 439 31.95 19.37 76.19
C SER A 439 30.88 18.55 75.46
N ASN A 440 30.79 17.23 75.72
CA ASN A 440 29.79 16.36 75.10
C ASN A 440 28.39 16.60 75.71
N SER A 441 27.56 17.36 75.01
CA SER A 441 26.17 17.66 75.43
C SER A 441 25.28 16.42 75.50
N ASP A 442 25.56 15.40 74.69
CA ASP A 442 24.68 14.25 74.50
C ASP A 442 24.77 13.27 75.67
N ALA A 443 25.98 13.03 76.19
CA ALA A 443 26.19 12.27 77.43
C ALA A 443 25.51 12.95 78.64
N GLY A 444 25.54 14.29 78.69
CA GLY A 444 24.85 15.06 79.72
C GLY A 444 23.32 14.97 79.66
N ALA A 445 22.74 14.95 78.45
CA ALA A 445 21.30 14.75 78.26
C ALA A 445 20.86 13.31 78.61
N GLY A 446 21.70 12.32 78.29
CA GLY A 446 21.49 10.92 78.67
C GLY A 446 21.43 10.71 80.18
N LEU A 447 22.39 11.26 80.93
CA LEU A 447 22.41 11.20 82.40
C LEU A 447 21.16 11.82 83.02
N LYS A 448 20.73 12.99 82.56
CA LYS A 448 19.50 13.64 83.03
C LYS A 448 18.26 12.78 82.79
N ARG A 449 18.18 12.08 81.65
CA ARG A 449 17.08 11.15 81.36
C ARG A 449 17.08 9.95 82.29
N ILE A 450 18.26 9.37 82.58
CA ILE A 450 18.35 8.26 83.55
C ILE A 450 17.95 8.74 84.94
N GLU A 451 18.41 9.91 85.39
CA GLU A 451 18.03 10.50 86.67
C GLU A 451 16.51 10.73 86.76
N GLN A 452 15.87 11.21 85.69
CA GLN A 452 14.41 11.37 85.65
C GLN A 452 13.66 10.03 85.70
N ILE A 453 14.17 9.00 85.04
CA ILE A 453 13.56 7.65 85.05
C ILE A 453 13.70 7.01 86.44
N LEU A 454 14.85 7.18 87.10
CA LEU A 454 15.09 6.65 88.45
C LEU A 454 14.37 7.45 89.53
N ALA A 455 14.26 8.78 89.39
CA ALA A 455 13.54 9.64 90.33
C ALA A 455 12.02 9.62 90.15
N GLY A 456 11.53 9.31 88.94
CA GLY A 456 10.10 9.14 88.65
C GLY A 456 9.54 7.75 88.98
N GLY A 457 10.36 6.87 89.56
CA GLY A 457 10.00 5.52 90.00
C GLY A 457 9.80 5.36 91.52
N GLN A 458 9.73 6.47 92.28
CA GLN A 458 9.36 6.49 93.70
C GLN A 458 7.97 7.08 93.91
#